data_AF-V5GZI9-F1
#
_entry.id   AF-V5GZI9-F1
#
_cell.length_a   1.000
_cell.length_b   1.000
_cell.length_c   1.000
_cell.angle_alpha   90.00
_cell.angle_beta   90.00
_cell.angle_gamma   90.00
#
_symmetry.space_group_name_H-M   'P 1'
#
loop_
_entity.id
_entity.type
_entity.pdbx_description
1 polymer ?
#
loop_
_entity_poly.entity_id
_entity_poly.type
_entity_poly.pdbx_seq_one_letter_code
_entity_poly.pdbx_strand_id
1 'polypeptide(L)'
;QYSNKTILGSNSRCLGLLNALRHLVDDLQTPLKQEFCRYLESVLKNCTSYLQNCRPFAVSMTNALRHFKLQLTQIDSNLKDNEKRAKLQDVIDIYINDDIRKAGDAISMK
;
A
#
# COMPACT_ATOMS: atom_id res chain seq x y z
N GLN A 1 9.22 12.42 7.46
CA GLN A 1 9.63 11.14 8.10
C GLN A 1 10.43 10.21 7.16
N TYR A 2 10.13 10.12 5.85
CA TYR A 2 10.92 9.30 4.92
C TYR A 2 12.30 9.87 4.53
N SER A 3 12.42 11.20 4.45
CA SER A 3 13.68 11.91 4.10
C SER A 3 14.66 12.01 5.28
N ASN A 4 14.17 12.02 6.53
CA ASN A 4 15.00 12.18 7.75
C ASN A 4 15.68 10.88 8.24
N LYS A 5 15.72 9.81 7.42
CA LYS A 5 16.36 8.52 7.76
C LYS A 5 15.90 7.88 9.09
N THR A 6 14.77 8.27 9.66
CA THR A 6 14.28 7.75 10.96
C THR A 6 13.83 6.28 10.86
N ILE A 7 13.52 5.81 9.66
CA ILE A 7 13.10 4.43 9.38
C ILE A 7 14.19 3.74 8.55
N LEU A 8 15.09 3.03 9.24
CA LEU A 8 16.28 2.42 8.62
C LEU A 8 16.04 0.97 8.14
N GLY A 9 15.14 0.22 8.79
CA GLY A 9 14.84 -1.17 8.45
C GLY A 9 13.98 -1.34 7.19
N SER A 10 14.29 -2.34 6.37
CA SER A 10 13.51 -2.69 5.17
C SER A 10 12.03 -2.95 5.48
N ASN A 11 11.75 -3.64 6.60
CA ASN A 11 10.39 -3.92 7.06
C ASN A 11 9.69 -2.65 7.58
N SER A 12 10.38 -1.83 8.37
CA SER A 12 9.84 -0.58 8.89
C SER A 12 9.50 0.40 7.76
N ARG A 13 10.31 0.43 6.70
CA ARG A 13 10.03 1.21 5.48
C ARG A 13 8.80 0.67 4.74
N CYS A 14 8.71 -0.65 4.57
CA CYS A 14 7.55 -1.30 3.97
C CYS A 14 6.27 -0.99 4.75
N LEU A 15 6.31 -1.09 6.09
CA LEU A 15 5.19 -0.75 6.98
C LEU A 15 4.80 0.73 6.86
N GLY A 16 5.77 1.63 6.77
CA GLY A 16 5.51 3.05 6.54
C GLY A 16 4.82 3.33 5.19
N LEU A 17 5.20 2.61 4.14
CA LEU A 17 4.51 2.68 2.84
C LEU A 17 3.08 2.15 2.94
N LEU A 18 2.88 0.98 3.56
CA LEU A 18 1.55 0.37 3.73
C LEU A 18 0.61 1.25 4.54
N ASN A 19 1.09 1.87 5.62
CA ASN A 19 0.31 2.84 6.39
C ASN A 19 -0.04 4.09 5.56
N ALA A 20 0.87 4.57 4.71
CA ALA A 20 0.58 5.69 3.81
C ALA A 20 -0.47 5.30 2.76
N LEU A 21 -0.42 4.08 2.21
CA LEU A 21 -1.44 3.54 1.32
C LEU A 21 -2.80 3.44 2.02
N ARG A 22 -2.79 3.02 3.29
CA ARG A 22 -3.99 2.93 4.13
C ARG A 22 -4.70 4.27 4.27
N HIS A 23 -3.94 5.32 4.65
CA HIS A 23 -4.49 6.67 4.75
C HIS A 23 -4.94 7.20 3.39
N LEU A 24 -4.19 6.92 2.32
CA LEU A 24 -4.60 7.32 0.98
C LEU A 24 -5.95 6.71 0.59
N VAL A 25 -6.16 5.40 0.83
CA VAL A 25 -7.44 4.73 0.53
C VAL A 25 -8.60 5.30 1.35
N ASP A 26 -8.34 5.74 2.57
CA ASP A 26 -9.36 6.32 3.45
C ASP A 26 -9.73 7.75 3.05
N ASP A 27 -8.73 8.61 2.84
CA ASP A 27 -8.89 10.04 2.56
C ASP A 27 -9.29 10.35 1.11
N LEU A 28 -9.05 9.43 0.17
CA LEU A 28 -9.26 9.69 -1.25
C LEU A 28 -10.75 9.91 -1.55
N GLN A 29 -11.20 11.14 -1.78
CA GLN A 29 -12.56 11.35 -2.25
C GLN A 29 -12.64 11.17 -3.77
N THR A 30 -13.48 10.23 -4.22
CA THR A 30 -13.68 9.97 -5.64
C THR A 30 -14.40 11.17 -6.28
N PRO A 31 -13.85 11.79 -7.35
CA PRO A 31 -14.60 12.79 -8.11
C PRO A 31 -15.83 12.14 -8.75
N LEU A 32 -16.96 12.86 -8.78
CA LEU A 32 -18.28 12.39 -9.30
C LEU A 32 -18.27 11.77 -10.71
N LYS A 33 -17.18 11.94 -11.49
CA LYS A 33 -17.07 11.47 -12.88
C LYS A 33 -15.99 10.41 -13.09
N GLN A 34 -15.33 9.93 -12.03
CA GLN A 34 -14.23 8.96 -12.16
C GLN A 34 -14.50 7.72 -11.31
N GLU A 35 -14.09 6.56 -11.81
CA GLU A 35 -14.17 5.32 -11.05
C GLU A 35 -13.06 5.29 -9.99
N PHE A 36 -13.39 4.86 -8.78
CA PHE A 36 -12.51 4.91 -7.61
C PHE A 36 -11.17 4.19 -7.84
N CYS A 37 -11.19 2.93 -8.32
CA CYS A 37 -9.96 2.16 -8.52
C CYS A 37 -9.04 2.81 -9.55
N ARG A 38 -9.59 3.32 -10.67
CA ARG A 38 -8.82 4.06 -11.69
C ARG A 38 -8.22 5.35 -11.15
N TYR A 39 -8.99 6.11 -10.35
CA TYR A 39 -8.49 7.33 -9.75
C TYR A 39 -7.37 7.04 -8.75
N LEU A 40 -7.58 6.05 -7.88
CA LEU A 40 -6.59 5.59 -6.91
C LEU A 40 -5.31 5.13 -7.61
N GLU A 41 -5.39 4.37 -8.71
CA GLU A 41 -4.21 3.95 -9.47
C GLU A 41 -3.37 5.13 -9.99
N SER A 42 -4.05 6.18 -10.50
CA SER A 42 -3.40 7.40 -10.96
C SER A 42 -2.67 8.13 -9.83
N VAL A 43 -3.34 8.30 -8.68
CA VAL A 43 -2.75 8.94 -7.50
C VAL A 43 -1.58 8.13 -6.97
N LEU A 44 -1.72 6.81 -6.89
CA LEU A 44 -0.64 5.90 -6.49
C LEU A 44 0.59 6.02 -7.38
N LYS A 45 0.41 6.10 -8.70
CA LYS A 45 1.52 6.28 -9.64
C LYS A 45 2.28 7.58 -9.35
N ASN A 46 1.57 8.67 -9.08
CA ASN A 46 2.19 9.95 -8.73
C ASN A 46 2.94 9.87 -7.38
N CYS A 47 2.29 9.35 -6.34
CA CYS A 47 2.89 9.21 -5.01
C CYS A 47 4.13 8.32 -5.03
N THR A 48 4.05 7.17 -5.72
CA THR A 48 5.17 6.22 -5.80
C THR A 48 6.35 6.76 -6.58
N SER A 49 6.09 7.47 -7.69
CA SER A 49 7.15 8.13 -8.48
C SER A 49 7.88 9.19 -7.64
N TYR A 50 7.13 10.01 -6.89
CA TYR A 50 7.71 10.98 -5.97
C TYR A 50 8.57 10.31 -4.89
N LEU A 51 8.03 9.30 -4.19
CA LEU A 51 8.74 8.60 -3.12
C LEU A 51 10.01 7.89 -3.64
N GLN A 52 9.96 7.32 -4.84
CA GLN A 52 11.10 6.66 -5.48
C GLN A 52 12.22 7.66 -5.83
N ASN A 53 11.86 8.87 -6.26
CA ASN A 53 12.82 9.96 -6.49
C ASN A 53 13.45 10.45 -5.17
N CYS A 54 12.71 10.47 -4.07
CA CYS A 54 13.26 10.84 -2.76
C CYS A 54 14.23 9.77 -2.22
N ARG A 55 13.89 8.49 -2.36
CA ARG A 55 14.75 7.37 -1.95
C ARG A 55 14.34 6.09 -2.70
N PRO A 56 15.28 5.41 -3.38
CA PRO A 56 15.00 4.14 -4.04
C PRO A 56 14.31 3.13 -3.11
N PHE A 57 13.31 2.44 -3.64
CA PHE A 57 12.53 1.46 -2.89
C PHE A 57 13.36 0.23 -2.55
N ALA A 58 13.14 -0.30 -1.35
CA ALA A 58 13.64 -1.61 -0.99
C ALA A 58 12.80 -2.68 -1.71
N VAL A 59 13.35 -3.89 -1.86
CA VAL A 59 12.65 -5.03 -2.49
C VAL A 59 11.31 -5.31 -1.82
N SER A 60 11.25 -5.24 -0.48
CA SER A 60 10.02 -5.40 0.31
C SER A 60 8.92 -4.41 -0.09
N MET A 61 9.28 -3.13 -0.24
CA MET A 61 8.36 -2.07 -0.67
C MET A 61 7.85 -2.30 -2.09
N THR A 62 8.73 -2.70 -3.00
CA THR A 62 8.36 -3.01 -4.39
C THR A 62 7.40 -4.19 -4.46
N ASN A 63 7.66 -5.25 -3.68
CA ASN A 63 6.80 -6.42 -3.61
C ASN A 63 5.42 -6.08 -3.02
N ALA A 64 5.39 -5.31 -1.93
CA ALA A 64 4.15 -4.85 -1.32
C ALA A 64 3.32 -4.00 -2.29
N LEU A 65 3.95 -3.06 -2.99
CA LEU A 65 3.27 -2.22 -3.98
C LEU A 65 2.75 -3.05 -5.17
N ARG A 66 3.51 -4.04 -5.64
CA ARG A 66 3.08 -4.94 -6.71
C ARG A 66 1.88 -5.78 -6.27
N HIS A 67 1.90 -6.31 -5.05
CA HIS A 67 0.78 -7.05 -4.48
C HIS A 67 -0.47 -6.17 -4.39
N PHE A 68 -0.34 -4.97 -3.83
CA PHE A 68 -1.45 -4.03 -3.71
C PHE A 68 -2.07 -3.66 -5.07
N LYS A 69 -1.24 -3.36 -6.08
CA LYS A 69 -1.72 -3.06 -7.44
C LYS A 69 -2.45 -4.25 -8.07
N LEU A 70 -1.95 -5.47 -7.85
CA LEU A 70 -2.59 -6.68 -8.35
C LEU A 70 -3.98 -6.88 -7.72
N GLN A 71 -4.12 -6.63 -6.42
CA GLN A 71 -5.43 -6.68 -5.75
C GLN A 71 -6.36 -5.57 -6.25
N LEU A 72 -5.84 -4.35 -6.44
CA LEU A 72 -6.60 -3.23 -7.01
C LEU A 72 -7.21 -3.58 -8.37
N THR A 73 -6.47 -4.25 -9.25
CA THR A 73 -6.98 -4.68 -10.58
C THR A 73 -8.01 -5.80 -10.53
N GLN A 74 -8.07 -6.55 -9.42
CA GLN A 74 -9.00 -7.69 -9.24
C GLN A 74 -10.29 -7.30 -8.52
N ILE A 75 -10.40 -6.06 -8.05
CA ILE A 75 -11.63 -5.58 -7.40
C ILE A 75 -12.75 -5.51 -8.44
N ASP A 76 -13.88 -6.11 -8.09
CA ASP A 76 -15.10 -6.07 -8.90
C ASP A 76 -15.57 -4.61 -9.08
N SER A 77 -15.71 -4.20 -10.33
CA SER A 77 -16.13 -2.85 -10.70
C SER A 77 -17.56 -2.53 -10.25
N ASN A 78 -18.41 -3.54 -10.04
CA ASN A 78 -19.80 -3.41 -9.63
C ASN A 78 -19.98 -3.07 -8.14
N LEU A 79 -18.94 -3.21 -7.34
CA LEU A 79 -18.98 -2.87 -5.92
C LEU A 79 -19.09 -1.36 -5.70
N LYS A 80 -19.73 -0.98 -4.60
CA LYS A 80 -19.76 0.43 -4.17
C LYS A 80 -18.36 0.85 -3.73
N ASP A 81 -18.03 2.12 -3.90
CA ASP A 81 -16.73 2.68 -3.50
C ASP A 81 -16.36 2.34 -2.04
N ASN A 82 -17.32 2.34 -1.13
CA ASN A 82 -17.09 1.97 0.27
C ASN A 82 -16.67 0.50 0.44
N GLU A 83 -17.25 -0.41 -0.34
CA GLU A 83 -16.89 -1.83 -0.31
C GLU A 83 -15.51 -2.06 -0.95
N LYS A 84 -15.21 -1.32 -2.02
CA LYS A 84 -13.87 -1.32 -2.65
C LYS A 84 -12.80 -0.85 -1.66
N ARG A 85 -13.07 0.22 -0.90
CA ARG A 85 -12.19 0.72 0.16
C ARG A 85 -11.95 -0.32 1.25
N ALA A 86 -13.03 -0.89 1.79
CA ALA A 86 -12.93 -1.92 2.83
C ALA A 86 -12.05 -3.09 2.37
N LYS A 87 -12.26 -3.60 1.15
CA LYS A 87 -11.42 -4.67 0.59
C LYS A 87 -9.95 -4.27 0.46
N LEU A 88 -9.64 -3.04 0.06
CA LEU A 88 -8.26 -2.56 -0.03
C LEU A 88 -7.60 -2.38 1.34
N GLN A 89 -8.37 -1.96 2.35
CA GLN A 89 -7.91 -1.89 3.74
C GLN A 89 -7.57 -3.30 4.24
N ASP A 90 -8.44 -4.27 4.02
CA ASP A 90 -8.22 -5.67 4.40
C ASP A 90 -6.97 -6.25 3.71
N VAL A 91 -6.76 -5.95 2.42
CA VAL A 91 -5.55 -6.37 1.69
C VAL A 91 -4.28 -5.83 2.36
N ILE A 92 -4.29 -4.57 2.81
CA ILE A 92 -3.15 -3.98 3.51
C ILE A 92 -2.92 -4.68 4.85
N ASP A 93 -3.97 -4.88 5.64
CA ASP A 93 -3.88 -5.47 6.97
C ASP A 93 -3.42 -6.94 6.91
N ILE A 94 -3.94 -7.71 5.95
CA ILE A 94 -3.52 -9.10 5.69
C ILE A 94 -2.04 -9.13 5.32
N TYR A 95 -1.58 -8.27 4.41
CA TYR A 95 -0.18 -8.23 4.00
C TYR A 95 0.75 -7.87 5.17
N ILE A 96 0.36 -6.91 6.02
CA ILE A 96 1.14 -6.57 7.23
C ILE A 96 1.22 -7.76 8.18
N ASN A 97 0.11 -8.44 8.43
CA ASN A 97 0.10 -9.53 9.38
C ASN A 97 0.86 -10.77 8.86
N ASP A 98 0.67 -11.14 7.60
CA ASP A 98 1.15 -12.41 7.07
C ASP A 98 2.57 -12.29 6.50
N ASP A 99 2.83 -11.29 5.66
CA ASP A 99 4.12 -11.15 4.98
C ASP A 99 5.18 -10.40 5.79
N ILE A 100 4.76 -9.63 6.82
CA ILE A 100 5.70 -8.88 7.68
C ILE A 100 5.78 -9.49 9.08
N ARG A 101 4.65 -9.61 9.80
CA ARG A 101 4.67 -10.04 11.21
C ARG A 101 4.96 -11.53 11.35
N LYS A 102 4.14 -12.40 10.75
CA LYS A 102 4.35 -13.86 10.81
C LYS A 102 5.70 -14.28 10.22
N ALA A 103 6.14 -13.64 9.14
CA ALA A 103 7.46 -13.87 8.57
C ALA A 103 8.58 -13.50 9.58
N GLY A 104 8.44 -12.38 10.29
CA GLY A 104 9.37 -11.99 11.35
C GLY A 104 9.42 -12.97 12.52
N ASP A 105 8.25 -13.46 12.95
CA ASP A 105 8.15 -14.45 14.03
C ASP A 105 8.81 -15.77 13.63
N ALA A 106 8.54 -16.28 12.43
CA ALA A 106 9.12 -17.53 11.92
C ALA A 106 10.66 -17.48 11.79
N ILE A 107 11.22 -16.31 11.47
CA ILE A 107 12.68 -16.12 11.36
C ILE A 107 13.32 -15.97 12.76
N SER A 108 12.60 -15.42 13.73
CA SER A 108 13.09 -15.17 15.10
C SER A 108 12.99 -16.40 16.01
N MET A 109 12.31 -17.48 15.58
CA MET A 109 12.26 -18.77 16.30
C MET A 109 13.55 -19.60 16.16
N LYS A 110 14.72 -18.95 16.13
CA LYS A 110 16.04 -19.62 16.14
C LYS A 110 16.90 -19.16 17.30
#